data_AF-X1QNC0-F1
#
_entry.id   AF-X1QNC0-F1
#
_cell.length_a   1.000
_cell.length_b   1.000
_cell.length_c   1.000
_cell.angle_alpha   90.00
_cell.angle_beta   90.00
_cell.angle_gamma   90.00
#
_symmetry.space_group_name_H-M   'P 1'
#
loop_
_entity.id
_entity.type
_entity.pdbx_description
1 polymer ?
#
loop_
_entity_poly.entity_id
_entity_poly.type
_entity_poly.pdbx_seq_one_letter_code
_entity_poly.pdbx_strand_id
1 'polypeptide(L)'
;QIENKVADSLGLDEFKIETIFKKDQDSNSGFLPGLALQGLALKIGKYFSENFYLTYSTPLYEIGKGDLELEYKISDDLTLSTQIGAVSPQDDNFEFKIELQYGF
;
A
#
# COMPACT_ATOMS: atom_id res chain seq x y z
N GLN A 1 12.02 13.34 -4.89
CA GLN A 1 12.51 14.52 -4.12
C GLN A 1 11.40 15.17 -3.29
N ILE A 2 10.21 15.43 -3.84
CA ILE A 2 9.08 15.98 -3.07
C ILE A 2 8.53 14.95 -2.07
N GLU A 3 8.38 13.70 -2.51
CA GLU A 3 7.93 12.57 -1.67
C GLU A 3 8.72 12.44 -0.36
N ASN A 4 10.05 12.38 -0.43
CA ASN A 4 10.90 12.34 0.77
C ASN A 4 10.71 13.57 1.67
N LYS A 5 10.57 14.77 1.11
CA LYS A 5 10.32 15.98 1.92
C LYS A 5 8.98 15.91 2.65
N VAL A 6 7.96 15.35 2.01
CA VAL A 6 6.64 15.14 2.62
C VAL A 6 6.75 14.06 3.71
N ALA A 7 7.44 12.96 3.42
CA ALA A 7 7.70 11.91 4.40
C ALA A 7 8.40 12.47 5.65
N ASP A 8 9.52 13.17 5.47
CA ASP A 8 10.28 13.82 6.53
C ASP A 8 9.42 14.78 7.36
N SER A 9 8.60 15.61 6.68
CA SER A 9 7.72 16.58 7.34
C SER A 9 6.60 15.93 8.17
N LEU A 10 6.19 14.72 7.82
CA LEU A 10 5.15 13.96 8.52
C LEU A 10 5.75 12.92 9.48
N GLY A 11 7.08 12.81 9.54
CA GLY A 11 7.78 11.77 10.28
C GLY A 11 7.46 10.36 9.79
N LEU A 12 7.29 10.19 8.49
CA LEU A 12 7.08 8.91 7.81
C LEU A 12 8.38 8.42 7.19
N ASP A 13 8.51 7.10 7.06
CA ASP A 13 9.63 6.48 6.34
C ASP A 13 9.32 6.31 4.85
N GLU A 14 8.03 6.19 4.50
CA GLU A 14 7.55 6.07 3.13
C GLU A 14 6.38 7.02 2.90
N PHE A 15 6.47 7.82 1.84
CA PHE A 15 5.37 8.54 1.23
C PHE A 15 5.54 8.43 -0.27
N LYS A 16 4.57 7.85 -0.98
CA LYS A 16 4.69 7.59 -2.40
C LYS A 16 3.36 7.72 -3.12
N ILE A 17 3.38 8.29 -4.32
CA ILE A 17 2.27 8.19 -5.27
C ILE A 17 2.71 7.23 -6.38
N GLU A 18 2.03 6.10 -6.51
CA GLU A 18 2.40 5.06 -7.47
C GLU A 18 1.25 4.65 -8.39
N THR A 19 1.57 4.15 -9.56
CA THR A 19 0.58 3.70 -10.54
C THR A 19 0.03 2.33 -10.19
N ILE A 20 -1.29 2.23 -10.07
CA ILE A 20 -2.03 0.98 -9.88
C ILE A 20 -2.22 0.35 -11.26
N PHE A 21 -1.22 -0.37 -11.76
CA PHE A 21 -1.44 -1.18 -12.96
C PHE A 21 -2.31 -2.37 -12.59
N LYS A 22 -3.63 -2.27 -12.85
CA LYS A 22 -4.47 -3.47 -12.93
C LYS A 22 -3.88 -4.34 -14.03
N LYS A 23 -3.37 -5.50 -13.64
CA LYS A 23 -2.94 -6.55 -14.56
C LYS A 23 -4.18 -7.20 -15.18
N ASP A 24 -4.89 -6.45 -16.01
CA ASP A 24 -5.84 -7.01 -16.96
C ASP A 24 -5.18 -7.00 -18.34
N GLN A 25 -4.87 -8.20 -18.82
CA GLN A 25 -4.54 -8.46 -20.21
C GLN A 25 -5.71 -8.04 -21.11
N ASP A 26 -5.40 -7.76 -22.38
CA ASP A 26 -6.32 -7.43 -23.47
C ASP A 26 -6.90 -6.01 -23.48
N SER A 27 -6.05 -5.04 -23.81
CA SER A 27 -6.39 -4.16 -24.93
C SER A 27 -5.16 -3.53 -25.57
N ASN A 28 -5.03 -3.82 -26.85
CA ASN A 28 -4.12 -3.22 -27.80
C ASN A 28 -4.45 -1.72 -27.96
N SER A 29 -4.01 -0.88 -27.03
CA SER A 29 -4.09 0.57 -27.17
C SER A 29 -2.84 1.21 -26.60
N GLY A 30 -1.91 1.51 -27.51
CA GLY A 30 -0.84 2.46 -27.26
C GLY A 30 -1.43 3.84 -27.03
N PHE A 31 -1.85 4.12 -25.80
CA PHE A 31 -2.05 5.45 -25.28
C PHE A 31 -1.57 5.43 -23.84
N LEU A 32 -0.61 6.29 -23.52
CA LEU A 32 -0.36 6.78 -22.16
C LEU A 32 -1.44 7.84 -21.91
N PRO A 33 -2.58 7.52 -21.25
CA PRO A 33 -3.60 8.52 -21.01
C PRO A 33 -3.16 9.24 -19.72
N GLY A 34 -2.94 10.55 -19.82
CA GLY A 34 -2.31 11.35 -18.77
C GLY A 34 -2.85 11.05 -17.37
N LEU A 35 -1.92 10.91 -16.40
CA LEU A 35 -2.07 10.83 -14.94
C LEU A 35 -3.50 11.05 -14.43
N ALA A 36 -4.39 10.10 -14.69
CA ALA A 36 -5.76 10.15 -14.23
C ALA A 36 -5.74 9.60 -12.81
N LEU A 37 -6.38 10.28 -11.86
CA LEU A 37 -6.40 9.86 -10.44
C LEU A 37 -6.85 8.40 -10.27
N GLN A 38 -7.62 7.88 -11.22
CA GLN A 38 -8.09 6.49 -11.31
C GLN A 38 -6.95 5.46 -11.36
N GLY A 39 -5.78 5.83 -11.88
CA GLY A 39 -4.63 4.94 -12.03
C GLY A 39 -3.56 5.13 -10.96
N LEU A 40 -3.81 5.96 -9.93
CA LEU A 40 -2.81 6.32 -8.92
C LEU A 40 -3.26 5.87 -7.52
N ALA A 41 -2.32 5.37 -6.73
CA ALA A 41 -2.47 5.11 -5.30
C ALA A 41 -1.53 6.01 -4.51
N LEU A 42 -2.00 6.42 -3.33
CA LEU A 42 -1.16 6.89 -2.26
C LEU A 42 -0.72 5.68 -1.43
N LYS A 43 0.57 5.59 -1.14
CA LYS A 43 1.15 4.68 -0.16
C LYS A 43 1.90 5.48 0.88
N ILE A 44 1.64 5.21 2.15
CA ILE A 44 2.37 5.77 3.28
C ILE A 44 2.83 4.63 4.18
N GLY A 45 3.99 4.79 4.79
CA GLY A 45 4.55 3.76 5.66
C GLY A 45 5.47 4.31 6.73
N LYS A 46 5.53 3.59 7.85
CA LYS A 46 6.30 3.97 9.04
C LYS A 46 6.78 2.76 9.83
N TYR A 47 8.06 2.79 10.20
CA TYR A 47 8.62 1.93 11.22
C TYR A 47 8.32 2.49 12.61
N PHE A 48 7.73 1.67 13.49
CA PHE A 48 7.63 2.00 14.92
C PHE A 48 8.75 1.34 15.73
N SER A 49 9.39 0.31 15.17
CA SER A 49 10.62 -0.30 15.66
C SER A 49 11.35 -0.94 14.49
N GLU A 50 12.57 -1.44 14.72
CA GLU A 50 13.36 -2.16 13.71
C GLU A 50 12.64 -3.39 13.12
N ASN A 51 11.66 -3.92 13.85
CA ASN A 51 10.95 -5.15 13.49
C ASN A 51 9.48 -4.92 13.15
N PHE A 52 8.97 -3.68 13.21
CA PHE A 52 7.55 -3.38 13.05
C PHE A 52 7.34 -2.26 12.05
N TYR A 53 6.76 -2.60 10.91
CA TYR A 53 6.43 -1.68 9.83
C TYR A 53 4.92 -1.64 9.60
N LEU A 54 4.36 -0.44 9.57
CA LEU A 54 2.96 -0.21 9.25
C LEU A 54 2.85 0.52 7.93
N THR A 55 2.04 0.00 7.02
CA THR A 55 1.76 0.58 5.71
C THR A 55 0.28 0.83 5.55
N TYR A 56 -0.08 1.97 4.97
CA TYR A 56 -1.43 2.24 4.49
C TYR A 56 -1.37 2.62 3.01
N SER A 57 -2.23 2.01 2.21
CA SER A 57 -2.37 2.31 0.78
C SER A 57 -3.83 2.58 0.43
N THR A 58 -4.07 3.54 -0.46
CA THR A 58 -5.42 3.89 -0.94
C THR A 58 -5.35 4.40 -2.37
N PRO A 59 -6.26 4.01 -3.28
CA PRO A 59 -6.42 4.68 -4.56
C PRO A 59 -6.77 6.16 -4.36
N LEU A 60 -6.24 7.04 -5.21
CA LEU A 60 -6.51 8.48 -5.15
C LEU A 60 -7.91 8.84 -5.66
N TYR A 61 -8.51 8.00 -6.50
CA TYR A 61 -9.86 8.24 -7.05
C TYR A 61 -11.00 7.76 -6.13
N GLU A 62 -10.79 6.70 -5.35
CA GLU A 62 -11.78 6.13 -4.43
C GLU A 62 -11.33 6.34 -2.98
N ILE A 63 -11.45 7.58 -2.51
CA ILE A 63 -11.14 7.93 -1.13
C ILE A 63 -12.04 7.12 -0.19
N GLY A 64 -11.43 6.36 0.71
CA GLY A 64 -12.14 5.49 1.66
C GLY A 64 -12.05 4.00 1.32
N LYS A 65 -11.40 3.59 0.22
CA LYS A 65 -10.99 2.20 0.03
C LYS A 65 -9.49 2.11 0.19
N GLY A 66 -9.02 1.54 1.28
CA GLY A 66 -7.60 1.37 1.49
C GLY A 66 -7.28 0.08 2.22
N ASP A 67 -6.01 -0.30 2.11
CA ASP A 67 -5.43 -1.43 2.77
C ASP A 67 -4.53 -0.94 3.90
N LEU A 68 -4.70 -1.52 5.08
CA LEU A 68 -3.80 -1.36 6.20
C LEU A 68 -3.01 -2.66 6.34
N GLU A 69 -1.70 -2.57 6.22
CA GLU A 69 -0.78 -3.70 6.32
C GLU A 69 0.18 -3.49 7.49
N LEU A 70 0.37 -4.53 8.27
CA LEU A 70 1.29 -4.59 9.39
C LEU A 70 2.26 -5.75 9.13
N GLU A 71 3.54 -5.42 9.08
CA GLU A 71 4.62 -6.38 8.94
C GLU A 71 5.41 -6.43 10.25
N TYR A 72 5.61 -7.64 10.79
CA TYR A 72 6.40 -7.90 11.97
C TYR A 72 7.48 -8.95 11.70
N LYS A 73 8.73 -8.51 11.78
CA LYS A 73 9.91 -9.37 11.68
C LYS A 73 10.13 -10.10 13.01
N ILE A 74 9.82 -11.39 13.05
CA ILE A 74 9.98 -12.22 14.25
C ILE A 74 11.47 -12.59 14.43
N SER A 75 12.14 -12.93 13.33
CA SER A 75 13.59 -13.17 13.26
C SER A 75 14.11 -12.80 11.87
N ASP A 76 15.42 -12.89 11.65
CA ASP A 76 16.03 -12.58 10.35
C ASP A 76 15.41 -13.31 9.16
N ASP A 77 14.94 -14.53 9.42
CA ASP A 77 14.37 -15.42 8.41
C ASP A 77 12.85 -15.60 8.53
N LEU A 78 12.18 -14.92 9.47
CA LEU A 78 10.75 -15.14 9.73
C LEU A 78 9.99 -13.81 9.87
N THR A 79 9.02 -13.61 8.99
CA THR A 79 8.17 -12.42 8.95
C THR A 79 6.70 -12.82 9.03
N LEU A 80 5.93 -12.11 9.86
CA LEU A 80 4.48 -12.19 9.93
C LEU A 80 3.89 -10.90 9.34
N SER A 81 3.02 -11.04 8.35
CA SER A 81 2.30 -9.92 7.75
C SER A 81 0.81 -10.09 7.94
N THR A 82 0.13 -9.03 8.37
CA THR A 82 -1.33 -8.99 8.48
C THR A 82 -1.86 -7.82 7.68
N GLN A 83 -2.80 -8.07 6.79
CA GLN A 83 -3.41 -7.06 5.94
C GLN A 83 -4.92 -7.02 6.18
N ILE A 84 -5.45 -5.81 6.34
CA ILE A 84 -6.86 -5.48 6.45
C ILE A 84 -7.18 -4.68 5.20
N GLY A 85 -7.85 -5.30 4.24
CA GLY A 85 -8.27 -4.70 2.99
C GLY A 85 -9.72 -4.24 3.01
N ALA A 86 -9.99 -3.17 2.25
CA ALA A 86 -11.29 -2.54 2.07
C ALA A 86 -11.94 -1.97 3.36
N VAL A 87 -11.28 -1.00 4.00
CA VAL A 87 -11.91 -0.16 5.03
C VAL A 87 -12.85 0.88 4.40
N SER A 88 -13.85 0.45 3.62
CA SER A 88 -14.90 1.35 3.10
C SER A 88 -16.12 1.29 4.02
N PRO A 89 -16.58 2.42 4.59
CA PRO A 89 -17.80 2.45 5.38
C PRO A 89 -19.07 2.04 4.62
N GLN A 90 -18.99 1.92 3.28
CA GLN A 90 -20.12 1.71 2.38
C GLN A 90 -20.15 0.32 1.72
N ASP A 91 -19.11 -0.50 1.87
CA ASP A 91 -19.07 -1.88 1.36
C ASP A 91 -19.05 -2.86 2.54
N ASP A 92 -20.00 -3.79 2.61
CA ASP A 92 -20.10 -4.81 3.67
C ASP A 92 -19.01 -5.92 3.55
N ASN A 93 -18.12 -5.81 2.55
CA ASN A 93 -17.06 -6.77 2.29
C ASN A 93 -15.74 -6.27 2.86
N PHE A 94 -15.24 -7.00 3.85
CA PHE A 94 -13.93 -6.80 4.46
C PHE A 94 -13.02 -7.99 4.11
N GLU A 95 -11.77 -7.72 3.72
CA GLU A 95 -10.78 -8.76 3.47
C GLU A 95 -9.71 -8.74 4.56
N PHE A 96 -9.47 -9.90 5.18
CA PHE A 96 -8.39 -10.06 6.14
C PHE A 96 -7.42 -11.13 5.65
N LYS A 97 -6.13 -10.79 5.59
CA LYS A 97 -5.06 -11.72 5.25
C LYS A 97 -4.05 -11.79 6.38
N ILE A 98 -3.60 -13.00 6.65
CA ILE A 98 -2.43 -13.28 7.49
C ILE A 98 -1.48 -14.10 6.63
N GLU A 99 -0.23 -13.65 6.54
CA GLU A 99 0.84 -14.34 5.85
C GLU A 99 2.01 -14.56 6.81
N LEU A 100 2.58 -15.77 6.80
CA LEU A 100 3.81 -16.08 7.50
C LEU A 100 4.85 -16.48 6.45
N GLN A 101 5.89 -15.67 6.30
CA GLN A 101 6.97 -15.88 5.35
C GLN A 101 8.22 -16.36 6.08
N TYR A 102 8.82 -17.45 5.59
CA TYR A 102 10.09 -17.96 6.08
C TYR A 102 11.13 -18.01 4.95
N GLY A 103 12.30 -17.40 5.15
CA GLY A 103 13.44 -17.42 4.23
C GLY A 103 14.45 -18.53 4.58
N PHE A 104 15.07 -19.14 3.57
CA PHE A 104 16.21 -20.06 3.72
C PHE A 104 17.45 -19.48 3.03
#